data_AF-G0PH93-F1
#
_entry.id   AF-G0PH93-F1
#
_cell.length_a   1.000
_cell.length_b   1.000
_cell.length_c   1.000
_cell.angle_alpha   90.00
_cell.angle_beta   90.00
_cell.angle_gamma   90.00
#
_symmetry.space_group_name_H-M   'P 1'
#
loop_
_entity.id
_entity.type
_entity.pdbx_description
1 polymer ?
#
loop_
_entity_poly.entity_id
_entity_poly.type
_entity_poly.pdbx_seq_one_letter_code
_entity_poly.pdbx_strand_id
1 'polypeptide(L)'
;MFQTFLETSSSICGSSIFIVAKRYPNDAPQLEGLISELRNNHVFVYIIADSSPNGGTNSAALFDISSKTNGFCIFGPSSYASYVGVNC
;
A
#
# COMPACT_ATOMS: atom_id res chain seq x y z
N MET A 1 4.74 -8.69 3.26
CA MET A 1 3.81 -8.62 2.11
C MET A 1 4.52 -8.10 0.87
N PHE A 2 5.07 -6.88 0.90
CA PHE A 2 5.82 -6.35 -0.25
C PHE A 2 7.11 -7.11 -0.57
N GLN A 3 7.90 -7.48 0.44
CA GLN A 3 9.16 -8.21 0.22
C GLN A 3 8.98 -9.50 -0.59
N THR A 4 7.96 -10.28 -0.25
CA THR A 4 7.64 -11.53 -0.95
C THR A 4 7.23 -11.30 -2.42
N PHE A 5 6.56 -10.17 -2.70
CA PHE A 5 6.22 -9.80 -4.08
C PHE A 5 7.47 -9.44 -4.90
N LEU A 6 8.41 -8.72 -4.29
CA LEU A 6 9.67 -8.31 -4.91
C LEU A 6 10.57 -9.51 -5.24
N GLU A 7 10.55 -10.55 -4.40
CA GLU A 7 11.41 -11.73 -4.56
C GLU A 7 10.88 -12.78 -5.56
N THR A 8 9.57 -12.80 -5.85
CA THR A 8 8.93 -13.91 -6.60
C THR A 8 8.64 -13.61 -8.07
N SER A 9 8.81 -12.37 -8.51
CA SER A 9 8.37 -11.92 -9.83
C SER A 9 9.56 -11.57 -10.73
N SER A 10 9.72 -12.30 -11.84
CA SER A 10 10.85 -12.16 -12.78
C SER A 10 10.88 -10.84 -13.56
N SER A 11 9.82 -10.03 -13.47
CA SER A 11 9.79 -8.65 -13.97
C SER A 11 8.81 -7.80 -13.16
N ILE A 12 9.26 -7.27 -12.02
CA ILE A 12 8.50 -6.31 -11.21
C ILE A 12 8.53 -4.88 -11.75
N CYS A 13 9.43 -4.58 -12.70
CA CYS A 13 9.62 -3.23 -13.20
C CYS A 13 8.33 -2.65 -13.81
N GLY A 14 7.86 -1.51 -13.31
CA GLY A 14 6.64 -0.86 -13.79
C GLY A 14 5.33 -1.46 -13.26
N SER A 15 5.40 -2.40 -12.31
CA SER A 15 4.20 -3.04 -11.74
C SER A 15 3.39 -2.07 -10.89
N SER A 16 2.10 -2.37 -10.71
CA SER A 16 1.23 -1.64 -9.78
C SER A 16 0.72 -2.58 -8.69
N ILE A 17 0.82 -2.14 -7.44
CA ILE A 17 0.32 -2.85 -6.27
C ILE A 17 -0.92 -2.13 -5.76
N PHE A 18 -2.03 -2.85 -5.63
CA PHE A 18 -3.27 -2.35 -5.04
C PHE A 18 -3.52 -3.02 -3.70
N ILE A 19 -3.70 -2.22 -2.64
CA ILE A 19 -3.93 -2.70 -1.28
C ILE A 19 -5.24 -2.13 -0.76
N VAL A 20 -6.10 -3.00 -0.26
CA VAL A 20 -7.27 -2.62 0.53
C VAL A 20 -7.00 -2.98 1.98
N ALA A 21 -6.97 -2.00 2.88
CA ALA A 21 -6.56 -2.16 4.26
C ALA A 21 -7.68 -1.77 5.24
N LYS A 22 -8.19 -2.74 6.01
CA LYS A 22 -9.12 -2.48 7.13
C LYS A 22 -8.41 -2.25 8.47
N ARG A 23 -7.10 -2.51 8.55
CA ARG A 23 -6.26 -2.33 9.74
C ARG A 23 -5.02 -1.52 9.37
N TYR A 24 -4.59 -0.61 10.23
CA TYR A 24 -3.34 0.12 10.04
C TYR A 24 -2.13 -0.68 10.58
N PRO A 25 -0.92 -0.41 10.08
CA PRO A 25 0.30 -0.84 10.75
C PRO A 25 0.38 -0.28 12.18
N ASN A 26 0.97 -1.04 13.10
CA ASN A 26 1.34 -0.55 14.44
C ASN A 26 2.75 0.06 14.40
N ASP A 27 3.70 -0.73 13.90
CA ASP A 27 5.11 -0.37 13.75
C ASP A 27 5.47 -0.37 12.26
N ALA A 28 6.25 0.61 11.85
CA ALA A 28 6.73 0.78 10.47
C ALA A 28 8.27 0.88 10.36
N PRO A 29 9.07 0.07 11.11
CA PRO A 29 10.52 0.11 10.93
C PRO A 29 10.86 -0.37 9.53
N GLN A 30 11.76 0.36 8.86
CA GLN A 30 12.30 0.08 7.52
C GLN A 30 11.42 0.49 6.32
N LEU A 31 10.45 1.39 6.50
CA LEU A 31 9.64 1.92 5.40
C LEU A 31 10.50 2.54 4.27
N GLU A 32 11.55 3.28 4.62
CA GLU A 32 12.43 3.95 3.67
C GLU A 32 13.21 2.98 2.77
N GLY A 33 13.66 1.85 3.31
CA GLY A 33 14.35 0.81 2.52
C GLY A 33 13.41 0.18 1.51
N LEU A 34 12.21 -0.18 1.96
CA LEU A 34 11.16 -0.73 1.10
C LEU A 34 10.73 0.26 0.00
N ILE A 35 10.49 1.52 0.35
CA ILE A 35 10.12 2.58 -0.61
C ILE A 35 11.22 2.76 -1.65
N SER A 36 12.48 2.73 -1.24
CA SER A 36 13.62 2.83 -2.15
C SER A 36 13.63 1.67 -3.15
N GLU A 37 13.39 0.44 -2.69
CA GLU A 37 13.33 -0.75 -3.55
C GLU A 37 12.16 -0.70 -4.54
N LEU A 38 10.97 -0.29 -4.07
CA LEU A 38 9.79 -0.10 -4.92
C LEU A 38 10.04 0.95 -6.02
N ARG A 39 10.64 2.09 -5.64
CA ARG A 39 10.99 3.16 -6.60
C ARG A 39 12.02 2.73 -7.62
N ASN A 40 13.06 2.01 -7.20
CA ASN A 40 14.10 1.49 -8.10
C ASN A 40 13.52 0.53 -9.15
N ASN A 41 12.43 -0.16 -8.80
CA ASN A 41 11.69 -1.02 -9.71
C ASN A 41 10.49 -0.32 -10.37
N HIS A 42 10.37 1.02 -10.30
CA HIS A 42 9.24 1.75 -10.87
C HIS A 42 7.86 1.18 -10.48
N VAL A 43 7.75 0.65 -9.26
CA VAL A 43 6.52 0.07 -8.75
C VAL A 43 5.66 1.17 -8.13
N PHE A 44 4.40 1.23 -8.54
CA PHE A 44 3.42 2.18 -8.02
C PHE A 44 2.54 1.49 -6.97
N VAL A 45 2.36 2.10 -5.79
CA VAL A 45 1.53 1.52 -4.73
C VAL A 45 0.30 2.36 -4.48
N TYR A 46 -0.88 1.78 -4.72
CA TYR A 46 -2.18 2.37 -4.49
C TYR A 46 -2.85 1.73 -3.28
N ILE A 47 -3.31 2.54 -2.34
CA ILE A 47 -3.90 2.06 -1.09
C ILE A 47 -5.27 2.65 -0.88
N ILE A 48 -6.22 1.80 -0.48
CA ILE A 48 -7.52 2.20 0.04
C ILE A 48 -7.58 1.68 1.47
N ALA A 49 -7.59 2.60 2.42
CA ALA A 49 -7.62 2.30 3.82
C ALA A 49 -8.96 2.70 4.43
N ASP A 50 -9.44 1.89 5.36
CA ASP A 50 -10.67 2.23 6.07
C ASP A 50 -10.45 3.36 7.07
N SER A 51 -11.28 4.40 7.02
CA SER A 51 -11.20 5.52 7.97
C SER A 51 -11.53 5.14 9.41
N SER A 52 -12.24 4.02 9.62
CA SER A 52 -12.49 3.38 10.91
C SER A 52 -11.76 2.03 10.95
N PRO A 53 -10.45 2.02 11.27
CA PRO A 53 -9.65 0.80 11.24
C PRO A 53 -10.05 -0.16 12.37
N ASN A 54 -9.95 -1.47 12.14
CA ASN A 54 -10.15 -2.50 13.15
C ASN A 54 -8.92 -2.67 14.09
N GLY A 55 -8.05 -1.68 14.14
CA GLY A 55 -6.79 -1.69 14.91
C GLY A 55 -5.63 -1.11 14.11
N GLY A 56 -4.47 -0.97 14.75
CA GLY A 56 -3.39 -0.18 14.17
C GLY A 56 -3.48 1.28 14.54
N THR A 57 -2.35 1.97 14.56
CA THR A 57 -2.30 3.41 14.92
C THR A 57 -1.56 4.25 13.88
N ASN A 58 -0.77 3.64 12.99
CA ASN A 58 0.10 4.36 12.08
C ASN A 58 -0.49 4.41 10.66
N SER A 59 -1.48 5.26 10.44
CA SER A 59 -2.02 5.55 9.11
C SER A 59 -1.00 6.25 8.20
N ALA A 60 -0.07 7.03 8.78
CA ALA A 60 0.97 7.73 8.04
C ALA A 60 1.87 6.77 7.25
N ALA A 61 2.15 5.58 7.78
CA ALA A 61 2.91 4.56 7.05
C ALA A 61 2.25 4.11 5.74
N LEU A 62 0.92 4.01 5.69
CA LEU A 62 0.20 3.69 4.46
C LEU A 62 0.28 4.84 3.45
N PHE A 63 0.07 6.06 3.94
CA PHE A 63 0.18 7.25 3.11
C PHE A 63 1.59 7.42 2.53
N ASP A 64 2.63 7.26 3.35
CA ASP A 64 4.03 7.41 2.97
C ASP A 64 4.44 6.43 1.88
N ILE A 65 4.10 5.14 2.01
CA ILE A 65 4.41 4.15 0.97
C ILE A 65 3.78 4.57 -0.36
N SER A 66 2.49 4.90 -0.35
CA SER A 66 1.77 5.25 -1.58
C SER A 66 2.32 6.52 -2.24
N SER A 67 2.46 7.59 -1.48
CA SER A 67 2.85 8.91 -2.00
C SER A 67 4.30 8.93 -2.46
N LYS A 68 5.20 8.26 -1.73
CA LYS A 68 6.64 8.20 -2.09
C LYS A 68 6.92 7.26 -3.27
N THR A 69 5.95 6.44 -3.69
CA THR A 69 6.00 5.55 -4.87
C THR A 69 5.13 6.03 -6.03
N ASN A 70 4.76 7.31 -6.06
CA ASN A 70 3.90 7.92 -7.09
C ASN A 70 2.48 7.31 -7.21
N GLY A 71 2.02 6.63 -6.16
CA GLY A 71 0.63 6.17 -6.03
C GLY A 71 -0.21 7.12 -5.17
N PHE A 72 -1.40 6.67 -4.79
CA PHE A 72 -2.33 7.40 -3.92
C PHE A 72 -2.77 6.54 -2.73
N CYS A 73 -3.14 7.20 -1.63
CA CYS A 73 -3.81 6.56 -0.50
C CYS A 73 -5.13 7.28 -0.23
N ILE A 74 -6.23 6.52 -0.24
CA ILE A 74 -7.57 7.01 0.07
C ILE A 74 -7.98 6.47 1.43
N PHE A 75 -8.42 7.36 2.33
CA PHE A 75 -9.05 6.96 3.59
C PHE A 75 -10.56 7.20 3.50
N GLY A 76 -11.35 6.16 3.69
CA GLY A 76 -12.81 6.27 3.69
C GLY A 76 -13.48 5.04 4.28
N PRO A 77 -14.79 5.08 4.62
CA PRO A 77 -15.52 3.93 5.11
C PRO A 77 -15.39 2.71 4.20
N SER A 78 -15.44 1.51 4.77
CA SER A 78 -15.30 0.21 4.07
C SER A 78 -16.18 0.09 2.83
N SER A 79 -17.34 0.75 2.82
CA SER A 79 -18.26 0.79 1.68
C SER A 79 -17.67 1.47 0.43
N TYR A 80 -16.59 2.24 0.54
CA TYR A 80 -15.89 2.81 -0.62
C TYR A 80 -15.05 1.79 -1.39
N ALA A 81 -14.58 0.72 -0.74
CA ALA A 81 -13.83 -0.34 -1.42
C ALA A 81 -14.67 -1.01 -2.54
N SER A 82 -15.97 -1.15 -2.34
CA SER A 82 -16.92 -1.66 -3.35
C SER A 82 -17.04 -0.77 -4.61
N TYR A 83 -16.67 0.51 -4.54
CA TYR A 83 -16.74 1.42 -5.70
C TYR A 83 -15.46 1.43 -6.55
N VAL A 84 -14.34 0.89 -6.04
CA VAL A 84 -13.06 0.91 -6.75
C VAL A 84 -12.88 -0.32 -7.65
N GLY A 85 -13.97 -1.03 -7.98
CA GLY A 85 -13.94 -2.14 -8.95
C GLY A 85 -13.09 -3.33 -8.50
N VAL A 86 -12.74 -3.43 -7.23
CA VAL A 86 -12.26 -4.67 -6.60
C VAL A 86 -13.49 -5.49 -6.23
N ASN A 87 -14.18 -6.00 -7.26
CA ASN A 87 -14.97 -7.22 -7.09
C ASN A 87 -13.96 -8.35 -6.92
N CYS A 88 -13.69 -8.74 -5.68
CA CYS A 88 -13.13 -10.06 -5.39
C CYS A 88 -14.21 -11.13 -5.62
#